data_AF-A0A133YWA2-F1
#
_entry.id   AF-A0A133YWA2-F1
#
_cell.length_a   1.000
_cell.length_b   1.000
_cell.length_c   1.000
_cell.angle_alpha   90.00
_cell.angle_beta   90.00
_cell.angle_gamma   90.00
#
_symmetry.space_group_name_H-M   'P 1'
#
loop_
_entity.id
_entity.type
_entity.pdbx_description
1 polymer ?
#
loop_
_entity_poly.entity_id
_entity_poly.type
_entity_poly.pdbx_seq_one_letter_code
_entity_poly.pdbx_strand_id
1 'polypeptide(L)'
;MKKYNIPVEIKTIIMKKNLHNWKEVYEFAKLKNCMYSIDYEIFPQNDGNTKPLLLSLNKDEFYCNCKELDKMRGFEAKSHSTSEYACDQLRNYILINAKGDVFPCEKFYLKLGNIYLEKIEKIWKESKTLQKIQDIKWGDLINCSNCAMNKYCLRCPGMAYRENGDAYSLSDTACEKAKIRKIIMEEI
;
A
#
# COMPACT_ATOMS: atom_id res chain seq x y z
N MET A 1 -28.23 5.24 0.63
CA MET A 1 -27.20 6.17 0.12
C MET A 1 -27.61 6.79 -1.22
N LYS A 2 -27.76 6.02 -2.31
CA LYS A 2 -28.16 6.56 -3.63
C LYS A 2 -29.51 7.32 -3.65
N LYS A 3 -30.54 6.81 -2.94
CA LYS A 3 -31.83 7.52 -2.75
C LYS A 3 -31.67 8.94 -2.19
N TYR A 4 -30.61 9.16 -1.41
CA TYR A 4 -30.31 10.43 -0.74
C TYR A 4 -29.19 11.21 -1.43
N ASN A 5 -28.88 10.87 -2.69
CA ASN A 5 -27.83 11.50 -3.49
C ASN A 5 -26.43 11.51 -2.83
N ILE A 6 -26.14 10.49 -2.01
CA ILE A 6 -24.83 10.32 -1.39
C ILE A 6 -23.91 9.60 -2.39
N PRO A 7 -22.72 10.16 -2.73
CA PRO A 7 -21.73 9.46 -3.53
C PRO A 7 -21.29 8.16 -2.86
N VAL A 8 -21.18 7.08 -3.63
CA VAL A 8 -20.82 5.74 -3.12
C VAL A 8 -19.65 5.21 -3.93
N GLU A 9 -18.64 4.71 -3.23
CA GLU A 9 -17.56 3.91 -3.79
C GLU A 9 -17.69 2.46 -3.29
N ILE A 10 -17.54 1.50 -4.21
CA ILE A 10 -17.39 0.10 -3.89
C ILE A 10 -15.92 -0.26 -4.06
N LYS A 11 -15.26 -0.56 -2.93
CA LYS A 11 -13.86 -1.00 -2.92
C LYS A 11 -13.78 -2.51 -2.70
N THR A 12 -13.04 -3.20 -3.55
CA THR A 12 -12.84 -4.65 -3.45
C THR A 12 -11.38 -5.01 -3.26
N ILE A 13 -11.06 -5.79 -2.22
CA ILE A 13 -9.75 -6.42 -2.09
C ILE A 13 -9.76 -7.72 -2.89
N ILE A 14 -8.89 -7.82 -3.88
CA ILE A 14 -8.69 -9.00 -4.70
C ILE A 14 -7.84 -10.01 -3.92
N MET A 15 -8.39 -11.20 -3.77
CA MET A 15 -7.87 -12.32 -3.01
C MET A 15 -7.99 -13.57 -3.88
N LYS A 16 -7.30 -14.64 -3.49
CA LYS A 16 -7.47 -15.97 -4.12
C LYS A 16 -8.93 -16.39 -4.26
N LYS A 17 -9.72 -16.11 -3.22
CA LYS A 17 -11.13 -16.52 -3.14
C LYS A 17 -12.06 -15.82 -4.13
N ASN A 18 -11.76 -14.58 -4.52
CA ASN A 18 -12.65 -13.79 -5.38
C ASN A 18 -11.98 -13.36 -6.70
N LEU A 19 -10.78 -13.87 -6.99
CA LEU A 19 -10.02 -13.56 -8.21
C LEU A 19 -10.84 -13.81 -9.49
N HIS A 20 -11.68 -14.84 -9.49
CA HIS A 20 -12.50 -15.20 -10.65
C HIS A 20 -13.84 -14.47 -10.72
N ASN A 21 -14.27 -13.77 -9.67
CA ASN A 21 -15.62 -13.19 -9.57
C ASN A 21 -15.64 -11.67 -9.31
N TRP A 22 -14.49 -11.02 -9.07
CA TRP A 22 -14.47 -9.59 -8.74
C TRP A 22 -15.07 -8.70 -9.84
N LYS A 23 -15.04 -9.14 -11.11
CA LYS A 23 -15.64 -8.41 -12.24
C LYS A 23 -17.16 -8.30 -12.12
N GLU A 24 -17.82 -9.27 -11.49
CA GLU A 24 -19.27 -9.20 -11.22
C GLU A 24 -19.58 -8.03 -10.27
N VAL A 25 -18.70 -7.78 -9.30
CA VAL A 25 -18.80 -6.64 -8.37
C VAL A 25 -18.57 -5.31 -9.11
N TYR A 26 -17.60 -5.29 -10.03
CA TYR A 26 -17.35 -4.12 -10.89
C TYR A 26 -18.54 -3.79 -11.80
N GLU A 27 -19.12 -4.79 -12.46
CA GLU A 27 -20.31 -4.59 -13.31
C GLU A 27 -21.54 -4.18 -12.47
N PHE A 28 -21.68 -4.72 -11.26
CA PHE A 28 -22.69 -4.25 -10.31
C PHE A 28 -22.47 -2.77 -9.94
N ALA A 29 -21.22 -2.36 -9.66
CA ALA A 29 -20.90 -0.97 -9.33
C ALA A 29 -21.25 -0.01 -10.48
N LYS A 30 -20.93 -0.39 -11.73
CA LYS A 30 -21.34 0.35 -12.93
C LYS A 30 -22.86 0.46 -13.04
N LEU A 31 -23.57 -0.66 -12.92
CA LEU A 31 -25.04 -0.71 -13.01
C LEU A 31 -25.70 0.22 -11.98
N LYS A 32 -25.11 0.36 -10.79
CA LYS A 32 -25.59 1.25 -9.74
C LYS A 32 -25.04 2.67 -9.83
N ASN A 33 -24.24 2.98 -10.85
CA ASN A 33 -23.55 4.26 -11.02
C ASN A 33 -22.78 4.64 -9.74
N CYS A 34 -22.01 3.69 -9.22
CA CYS A 34 -21.11 3.85 -8.09
C CYS A 34 -19.67 3.93 -8.60
N MET A 35 -18.82 4.67 -7.88
CA MET A 35 -17.37 4.58 -8.09
C MET A 35 -16.91 3.18 -7.71
N TYR A 36 -15.83 2.71 -8.34
CA TYR A 36 -15.27 1.41 -8.07
C TYR A 36 -13.75 1.47 -8.03
N SER A 37 -13.16 0.85 -7.02
CA SER A 37 -11.71 0.70 -6.91
C SER A 37 -11.36 -0.70 -6.42
N ILE A 38 -10.14 -1.12 -6.71
CA ILE A 38 -9.60 -2.38 -6.20
C ILE A 38 -8.30 -2.15 -5.43
N ASP A 39 -7.97 -3.09 -4.57
CA ASP A 39 -6.62 -3.33 -4.10
C ASP A 39 -6.36 -4.84 -4.12
N TYR A 40 -5.11 -5.27 -4.06
CA TYR A 40 -4.73 -6.68 -3.95
C TYR A 40 -3.62 -6.88 -2.91
N GLU A 41 -3.30 -5.85 -2.13
CA GLU A 41 -2.39 -5.95 -1.00
C GLU A 41 -3.12 -6.43 0.24
N ILE A 42 -2.66 -7.56 0.77
CA ILE A 42 -3.05 -8.10 2.05
C ILE A 42 -1.78 -8.18 2.89
N PHE A 43 -1.86 -7.71 4.13
CA PHE A 43 -0.75 -7.64 5.06
C PHE A 43 -1.15 -8.25 6.41
N PRO A 44 -0.18 -8.56 7.30
CA PRO A 44 -0.47 -9.12 8.61
C PRO A 44 -1.40 -8.23 9.44
N GLN A 45 -2.11 -8.84 10.38
CA GLN A 45 -2.91 -8.11 11.36
C GLN A 45 -2.00 -7.23 12.24
N ASN A 46 -2.61 -6.29 12.96
CA ASN A 46 -1.88 -5.35 13.82
C ASN A 46 -1.23 -6.00 15.06
N ASP A 47 -1.60 -7.24 15.38
CA ASP A 47 -0.96 -8.09 16.40
C ASP A 47 0.16 -8.99 15.82
N GLY A 48 0.48 -8.85 14.53
CA GLY A 48 1.48 -9.65 13.83
C GLY A 48 0.95 -10.96 13.25
N ASN A 49 -0.32 -11.31 13.43
CA ASN A 49 -0.89 -12.54 12.89
C ASN A 49 -0.87 -12.52 11.34
N THR A 50 -0.16 -13.47 10.75
CA THR A 50 0.07 -13.59 9.30
C THR A 50 -0.97 -14.45 8.58
N LYS A 51 -1.96 -15.05 9.29
CA LYS A 51 -3.03 -15.86 8.65
C LYS A 51 -3.72 -15.18 7.47
N PRO A 52 -3.98 -13.85 7.45
CA PRO A 52 -4.58 -13.20 6.29
C PRO A 52 -3.77 -13.34 5.00
N LEU A 53 -2.44 -13.50 5.09
CA LEU A 53 -1.57 -13.65 3.90
C LEU A 53 -1.91 -14.90 3.09
N LEU A 54 -2.59 -15.89 3.68
CA LEU A 54 -3.10 -17.05 2.95
C LEU A 54 -4.13 -16.68 1.87
N LEU A 55 -4.78 -15.51 2.01
CA LEU A 55 -5.73 -14.97 1.04
C LEU A 55 -5.05 -14.20 -0.10
N SER A 56 -3.78 -13.82 0.05
CA SER A 56 -3.02 -13.07 -0.96
C SER A 56 -2.86 -13.90 -2.22
N LEU A 57 -2.92 -13.24 -3.37
CA LEU A 57 -2.54 -13.86 -4.65
C LEU A 57 -1.12 -14.41 -4.56
N ASN A 58 -0.92 -15.62 -5.03
CA ASN A 58 0.40 -16.18 -5.24
C ASN A 58 1.04 -15.55 -6.51
N LYS A 59 2.31 -15.86 -6.73
CA LYS A 59 3.11 -15.35 -7.85
C LYS A 59 2.45 -15.59 -9.21
N ASP A 60 1.94 -16.78 -9.47
CA ASP A 60 1.35 -17.16 -10.75
C ASP A 60 -0.03 -16.52 -10.95
N GLU A 61 -0.85 -16.49 -9.90
CA GLU A 61 -2.14 -15.79 -9.90
C GLU A 61 -1.95 -14.29 -10.17
N PHE A 62 -0.96 -13.65 -9.54
CA PHE A 62 -0.65 -12.25 -9.82
C PHE A 62 -0.10 -12.09 -11.23
N TYR A 63 0.85 -12.93 -11.67
CA TYR A 63 1.40 -12.88 -13.04
C TYR A 63 0.30 -12.92 -14.11
N CYS A 64 -0.61 -13.88 -14.04
CA CYS A 64 -1.71 -14.04 -14.99
C CYS A 64 -2.69 -12.86 -15.01
N ASN A 65 -2.82 -12.11 -13.92
CA ASN A 65 -3.82 -11.05 -13.78
C ASN A 65 -3.21 -9.64 -13.66
N CYS A 66 -1.87 -9.52 -13.61
CA CYS A 66 -1.14 -8.30 -13.26
C CYS A 66 -1.58 -7.13 -14.12
N LYS A 67 -1.63 -7.30 -15.45
CA LYS A 67 -1.96 -6.23 -16.39
C LYS A 67 -3.35 -5.63 -16.13
N GLU A 68 -4.35 -6.47 -15.89
CA GLU A 68 -5.71 -6.00 -15.63
C GLU A 68 -5.84 -5.37 -14.24
N LEU A 69 -5.26 -6.02 -13.22
CA LEU A 69 -5.29 -5.54 -11.84
C LEU A 69 -4.56 -4.21 -11.67
N ASP A 70 -3.38 -4.06 -12.29
CA ASP A 70 -2.60 -2.82 -12.27
C ASP A 70 -3.31 -1.71 -13.04
N LYS A 71 -3.92 -2.01 -14.19
CA LYS A 71 -4.77 -1.04 -14.91
C LYS A 71 -5.92 -0.56 -14.03
N MET A 72 -6.59 -1.46 -13.31
CA MET A 72 -7.70 -1.11 -12.41
C MET A 72 -7.25 -0.34 -11.16
N ARG A 73 -6.01 -0.54 -10.69
CA ARG A 73 -5.42 0.28 -9.62
C ARG A 73 -4.83 1.60 -10.11
N GLY A 74 -4.80 1.85 -11.42
CA GLY A 74 -4.15 3.04 -11.98
C GLY A 74 -2.63 3.03 -11.81
N PHE A 75 -2.01 1.85 -11.86
CA PHE A 75 -0.55 1.75 -11.83
C PHE A 75 0.06 2.27 -13.14
N GLU A 76 1.12 3.07 -12.99
CA GLU A 76 1.92 3.59 -14.10
C GLU A 76 3.39 3.29 -13.85
N ALA A 77 4.09 2.80 -14.88
CA ALA A 77 5.51 2.50 -14.80
C ALA A 77 6.34 3.78 -14.90
N LYS A 78 6.76 4.29 -13.74
CA LYS A 78 7.52 5.53 -13.58
C LYS A 78 8.75 5.28 -12.72
N SER A 79 9.91 5.71 -13.20
CA SER A 79 11.14 5.66 -12.39
C SER A 79 11.08 6.67 -11.27
N HIS A 80 11.54 6.27 -10.10
CA HIS A 80 11.71 7.13 -8.94
C HIS A 80 13.11 7.73 -8.91
N SER A 81 13.20 9.04 -8.68
CA SER A 81 14.51 9.70 -8.52
C SER A 81 15.07 9.45 -7.13
N THR A 82 16.39 9.53 -6.97
CA THR A 82 17.04 9.37 -5.66
C THR A 82 16.62 10.44 -4.64
N SER A 83 16.20 11.61 -5.10
CA SER A 83 15.71 12.71 -4.27
C SER A 83 14.23 12.60 -3.91
N GLU A 84 13.48 11.71 -4.56
CA GLU A 84 12.06 11.50 -4.32
C GLU A 84 11.83 10.84 -2.96
N TYR A 85 10.84 11.32 -2.22
CA TYR A 85 10.41 10.69 -0.97
C TYR A 85 9.82 9.31 -1.25
N ALA A 86 10.14 8.33 -0.40
CA ALA A 86 9.71 6.94 -0.60
C ALA A 86 8.20 6.74 -0.38
N CYS A 87 7.52 7.66 0.30
CA CYS A 87 6.08 7.55 0.56
C CYS A 87 5.46 8.89 0.95
N ASP A 88 4.55 9.40 0.12
CA ASP A 88 3.79 10.62 0.43
C ASP A 88 2.80 10.43 1.58
N GLN A 89 2.31 9.22 1.82
CA GLN A 89 1.35 8.96 2.89
C GLN A 89 1.96 9.25 4.26
N LEU A 90 3.22 8.89 4.48
CA LEU A 90 3.91 9.19 5.74
C LEU A 90 4.00 10.70 6.02
N ARG A 91 4.02 11.52 4.97
CA ARG A 91 4.17 12.97 5.07
C ARG A 91 2.85 13.74 5.15
N ASN A 92 1.73 13.11 4.80
CA ASN A 92 0.45 13.81 4.65
C ASN A 92 -0.72 13.15 5.40
N TYR A 93 -0.53 11.97 5.99
CA TYR A 93 -1.58 11.20 6.64
C TYR A 93 -1.20 10.88 8.08
N ILE A 94 -2.23 10.69 8.90
CA ILE A 94 -2.10 10.18 10.25
C ILE A 94 -3.27 9.23 10.51
N LEU A 95 -2.99 8.12 11.20
CA LEU A 95 -4.02 7.19 11.65
C LEU A 95 -4.21 7.36 13.15
N ILE A 96 -5.47 7.48 13.57
CA ILE A 96 -5.85 7.52 14.99
C ILE A 96 -6.86 6.40 15.23
N ASN A 97 -6.57 5.49 16.15
CA ASN A 97 -7.51 4.42 16.50
C ASN A 97 -8.54 4.89 17.55
N ALA A 98 -9.54 4.04 17.86
CA ALA A 98 -10.58 4.37 18.83
C ALA A 98 -10.07 4.57 20.28
N LYS A 99 -8.85 4.09 20.59
CA LYS A 99 -8.19 4.31 21.89
C LYS A 99 -7.41 5.63 21.92
N GLY A 100 -7.42 6.40 20.84
CA GLY A 100 -6.66 7.63 20.69
C GLY A 100 -5.19 7.43 20.32
N ASP A 101 -4.74 6.19 20.08
CA ASP A 101 -3.35 5.94 19.68
C ASP A 101 -3.11 6.42 18.26
N VAL A 102 -1.97 7.07 18.06
CA VAL A 102 -1.57 7.70 16.81
C VAL A 102 -0.51 6.87 16.09
N PHE A 103 -0.67 6.69 14.78
CA PHE A 103 0.25 5.94 13.91
C PHE A 103 0.50 6.74 12.62
N PRO A 104 1.64 6.52 11.91
CA PRO A 104 1.93 7.18 10.65
C PRO A 104 0.90 6.87 9.56
N CYS A 105 0.51 5.60 9.41
CA CYS A 105 -0.54 5.17 8.48
C CYS A 105 -1.06 3.78 8.88
N GLU A 106 -2.02 3.25 8.13
CA GLU A 106 -2.61 1.92 8.35
C GLU A 106 -1.63 0.76 8.13
N LYS A 107 -0.66 0.93 7.22
CA LYS A 107 0.35 -0.08 6.94
C LYS A 107 1.56 0.03 7.85
N PHE A 108 1.88 1.20 8.39
CA PHE A 108 3.01 1.39 9.30
C PHE A 108 2.51 1.47 10.74
N TYR A 109 2.30 0.31 11.38
CA TYR A 109 1.66 0.25 12.70
C TYR A 109 2.65 0.45 13.87
N LEU A 110 3.37 1.56 13.83
CA LEU A 110 4.26 2.02 14.89
C LEU A 110 3.58 3.13 15.68
N LYS A 111 3.25 2.88 16.95
CA LYS A 111 2.58 3.88 17.80
C LYS A 111 3.52 5.07 18.04
N LEU A 112 3.04 6.27 17.70
CA LEU A 112 3.77 7.53 17.85
C LEU A 112 3.39 8.29 19.13
N GLY A 113 2.18 8.07 19.64
CA GLY A 113 1.65 8.79 20.80
C GLY A 113 0.18 8.47 21.03
N ASN A 114 -0.47 9.25 21.88
CA ASN A 114 -1.91 9.15 22.12
C ASN A 114 -2.54 10.54 22.32
N ILE A 115 -3.61 10.85 21.59
CA ILE A 115 -4.24 12.18 21.60
C ILE A 115 -4.88 12.57 22.93
N TYR A 116 -5.13 11.61 23.82
CA TYR A 116 -5.63 11.88 25.18
C TYR A 116 -4.52 12.29 26.14
N LEU A 117 -3.25 12.08 25.77
CA LEU A 117 -2.08 12.38 26.61
C LEU A 117 -1.33 13.62 26.12
N GLU A 118 -1.30 13.87 24.81
CA GLU A 118 -0.58 14.97 24.21
C GLU A 118 -1.28 15.51 22.96
N LYS A 119 -1.01 16.77 22.60
CA LYS A 119 -1.60 17.39 21.40
C LYS A 119 -1.10 16.66 20.15
N ILE A 120 -2.01 16.38 19.22
CA ILE A 120 -1.68 15.76 17.93
C ILE A 120 -0.59 16.54 17.16
N GLU A 121 -0.60 17.87 17.25
CA GLU A 121 0.42 18.73 16.66
C GLU A 121 1.82 18.42 17.20
N LYS A 122 1.92 18.13 18.50
CA LYS A 122 3.18 17.76 19.14
C LYS A 122 3.67 16.41 18.61
N ILE A 123 2.79 15.40 18.56
CA ILE A 123 3.12 14.08 18.00
C ILE A 123 3.61 14.24 16.56
N TRP A 124 2.93 15.06 15.76
CA TRP A 124 3.26 15.26 14.35
C TRP A 124 4.58 16.01 14.14
N LYS A 125 4.79 17.13 14.85
CA LYS A 125 5.92 18.03 14.63
C LYS A 125 7.18 17.62 15.38
N GLU A 126 7.06 16.98 16.54
CA GLU A 126 8.19 16.74 17.45
C GLU A 126 8.60 15.26 17.56
N SER A 127 7.81 14.32 17.02
CA SER A 127 8.19 12.91 17.02
C SER A 127 9.40 12.67 16.11
N LYS A 128 10.57 12.48 16.72
CA LYS A 128 11.81 12.12 16.01
C LYS A 128 11.64 10.85 15.17
N THR A 129 10.86 9.90 15.66
CA THR A 129 10.54 8.66 14.95
C THR A 129 9.77 8.94 13.67
N LEU A 130 8.73 9.79 13.75
CA LEU A 130 7.94 10.17 12.58
C LEU A 130 8.77 10.97 11.58
N GLN A 131 9.53 11.97 12.04
CA GLN A 131 10.40 12.78 11.18
C GLN A 131 11.38 11.89 10.40
N LYS A 132 12.01 10.92 11.07
CA LYS A 132 12.95 9.99 10.43
C LYS A 132 12.30 9.21 9.29
N ILE A 133 11.08 8.70 9.48
CA ILE A 133 10.40 7.91 8.44
C ILE A 133 9.77 8.79 7.35
N GLN A 134 9.42 10.04 7.66
CA GLN A 134 8.93 11.02 6.70
C GLN A 134 10.01 11.48 5.70
N ASP A 135 11.26 11.50 6.14
CA ASP A 135 12.39 11.95 5.34
C ASP A 135 13.05 10.84 4.50
N ILE A 136 12.55 9.61 4.55
CA ILE A 136 13.06 8.51 3.72
C ILE A 136 12.91 8.89 2.24
N LYS A 137 14.02 8.94 1.52
CA LYS A 137 14.08 9.09 0.07
C LYS A 137 14.55 7.80 -0.59
N TRP A 138 14.28 7.67 -1.88
CA TRP A 138 14.74 6.52 -2.67
C TRP A 138 16.27 6.36 -2.67
N GLY A 139 17.02 7.46 -2.59
CA GLY A 139 18.48 7.45 -2.48
C GLY A 139 19.01 6.83 -1.17
N ASP A 140 18.21 6.86 -0.10
CA ASP A 140 18.59 6.30 1.21
C ASP A 140 18.43 4.77 1.25
N LEU A 141 17.73 4.20 0.27
CA LEU A 141 17.43 2.78 0.19
C LEU A 141 18.56 2.05 -0.54
N ILE A 142 19.56 1.56 0.20
CA ILE A 142 20.78 0.93 -0.34
C ILE A 142 20.48 -0.10 -1.45
N ASN A 143 19.47 -0.95 -1.25
CA ASN A 143 19.12 -2.00 -2.21
C ASN A 143 18.18 -1.54 -3.34
N CYS A 144 17.54 -0.37 -3.21
CA CYS A 144 16.54 0.12 -4.16
C CYS A 144 17.04 1.30 -5.02
N SER A 145 18.03 2.06 -4.55
CA SER A 145 18.50 3.31 -5.15
C SER A 145 19.01 3.13 -6.59
N ASN A 146 19.62 1.98 -6.88
CA ASN A 146 20.10 1.60 -8.22
C ASN A 146 19.38 0.36 -8.78
N CYS A 147 18.18 0.05 -8.28
CA CYS A 147 17.48 -1.17 -8.67
C CYS A 147 16.98 -1.09 -10.13
N ALA A 148 17.34 -2.09 -10.94
CA ALA A 148 16.91 -2.20 -12.34
C ALA A 148 15.39 -2.44 -12.53
N MET A 149 14.64 -2.60 -11.43
CA MET A 149 13.18 -2.74 -11.42
C MET A 149 12.48 -1.51 -10.81
N ASN A 150 13.24 -0.45 -10.48
CA ASN A 150 12.73 0.75 -9.81
C ASN A 150 11.46 1.33 -10.49
N LYS A 151 11.47 1.41 -11.83
CA LYS A 151 10.34 1.87 -12.65
C LYS A 151 9.03 1.10 -12.44
N TYR A 152 9.12 -0.15 -11.97
CA TYR A 152 7.97 -1.05 -11.82
C TYR A 152 7.57 -1.27 -10.35
N CYS A 153 8.24 -0.59 -9.43
CA CYS A 153 8.15 -0.85 -8.00
C CYS A 153 7.13 0.09 -7.34
N LEU A 154 6.27 -0.47 -6.48
CA LEU A 154 5.36 0.29 -5.61
C LEU A 154 5.70 0.03 -4.14
N ARG A 155 6.99 0.07 -3.80
CA ARG A 155 7.47 -0.20 -2.45
C ARG A 155 6.76 0.69 -1.43
N CYS A 156 6.33 0.09 -0.31
CA CYS A 156 5.78 0.81 0.83
C CYS A 156 6.72 0.64 2.04
N PRO A 157 7.19 1.73 2.69
CA PRO A 157 8.02 1.64 3.89
C PRO A 157 7.34 0.88 5.04
N GLY A 158 6.01 1.02 5.17
CA GLY A 158 5.24 0.28 6.18
C GLY A 158 5.20 -1.23 5.92
N MET A 159 5.18 -1.65 4.66
CA MET A 159 5.29 -3.07 4.29
C MET A 159 6.69 -3.61 4.56
N ALA A 160 7.74 -2.89 4.17
CA ALA A 160 9.13 -3.25 4.49
C ALA A 160 9.32 -3.42 6.01
N TYR A 161 8.78 -2.48 6.80
CA TYR A 161 8.82 -2.57 8.26
C TYR A 161 8.09 -3.79 8.82
N ARG A 162 6.92 -4.16 8.27
CA ARG A 162 6.18 -5.35 8.71
C ARG A 162 6.84 -6.66 8.32
N GLU A 163 7.43 -6.72 7.13
CA GLU A 163 8.06 -7.94 6.60
C GLU A 163 9.41 -8.18 7.27
N ASN A 164 10.20 -7.13 7.48
CA ASN A 164 11.62 -7.22 7.78
C ASN A 164 12.07 -6.40 9.00
N GLY A 165 11.13 -5.71 9.69
CA GLY A 165 11.42 -4.95 10.91
C GLY A 165 12.06 -3.57 10.68
N ASP A 166 12.32 -3.19 9.43
CA ASP A 166 12.97 -1.93 9.07
C ASP A 166 12.28 -1.24 7.87
N ALA A 167 11.97 0.05 8.01
CA ALA A 167 11.38 0.85 6.95
C ALA A 167 12.36 1.18 5.81
N TYR A 168 13.66 0.95 5.98
CA TYR A 168 14.71 1.12 4.96
C TYR A 168 15.04 -0.19 4.22
N SER A 169 14.58 -1.34 4.71
CA SER A 169 14.88 -2.64 4.09
C SER A 169 14.12 -2.86 2.78
N LEU A 170 14.40 -3.98 2.12
CA LEU A 170 13.54 -4.44 1.03
C LEU A 170 12.14 -4.77 1.56
N SER A 171 11.16 -4.68 0.66
CA SER A 171 9.87 -5.34 0.82
C SER A 171 9.81 -6.47 -0.18
N ASP A 172 9.77 -7.70 0.31
CA ASP A 172 9.82 -8.91 -0.52
C ASP A 172 8.60 -8.96 -1.44
N THR A 173 7.43 -8.60 -0.92
CA THR A 173 6.18 -8.50 -1.70
C THR A 173 6.32 -7.47 -2.83
N ALA A 174 6.93 -6.31 -2.55
CA ALA A 174 7.12 -5.28 -3.57
C ALA A 174 8.13 -5.71 -4.63
N CYS A 175 9.22 -6.36 -4.22
CA CYS A 175 10.25 -6.90 -5.12
C CYS A 175 9.67 -7.97 -6.06
N GLU A 176 8.86 -8.90 -5.55
CA GLU A 176 8.22 -9.92 -6.37
C GLU A 176 7.27 -9.32 -7.41
N LYS A 177 6.41 -8.38 -6.99
CA LYS A 177 5.48 -7.69 -7.90
C LYS A 177 6.21 -6.85 -8.94
N ALA A 178 7.27 -6.14 -8.55
CA ALA A 178 8.09 -5.35 -9.47
C ALA A 178 8.77 -6.24 -10.53
N LYS A 179 9.25 -7.42 -10.13
CA LYS A 179 9.82 -8.41 -11.06
C LYS A 179 8.78 -8.88 -12.08
N ILE A 180 7.57 -9.22 -11.63
CA ILE A 180 6.47 -9.66 -12.51
C ILE A 180 6.08 -8.55 -13.49
N ARG A 181 5.90 -7.32 -13.00
CA ARG A 181 5.58 -6.16 -13.84
C ARG A 181 6.64 -5.91 -14.90
N LYS A 182 7.92 -5.97 -14.51
CA LYS A 182 9.03 -5.81 -15.46
C LYS A 182 8.93 -6.80 -16.60
N ILE A 183 8.74 -8.10 -16.30
CA ILE A 183 8.58 -9.15 -17.31
C ILE A 183 7.41 -8.82 -18.24
N ILE A 184 6.23 -8.56 -17.68
CA ILE A 184 5.00 -8.32 -18.47
C ILE A 184 5.08 -7.07 -19.35
N MET A 185 5.81 -6.04 -18.91
CA MET A 185 5.88 -4.75 -19.63
C MET A 185 7.05 -4.67 -20.61
N GLU A 186 8.09 -5.50 -20.46
CA GLU A 186 9.25 -5.55 -21.36
C GLU A 186 9.15 -6.69 -22.41
N GLU A 187 8.24 -7.64 -22.24
CA GLU A 187 7.89 -8.67 -23.24
C GLU A 187 6.89 -8.17 -24.31
N ILE A 188 6.56 -6.87 -24.31
CA ILE A 188 5.72 -6.18 -25.32
C ILE A 188 6.61 -5.24 -26.13
#